data_AF-A0A257G772-F1
#
_entry.id   AF-A0A257G772-F1
#
_cell.length_a   1.000
_cell.length_b   1.000
_cell.length_c   1.000
_cell.angle_alpha   90.00
_cell.angle_beta   90.00
_cell.angle_gamma   90.00
#
_symmetry.space_group_name_H-M   'P 1'
#
loop_
_entity.id
_entity.type
_entity.pdbx_description
1 polymer ?
#
loop_
_entity_poly.entity_id
_entity_poly.type
_entity_poly.pdbx_seq_one_letter_code
_entity_poly.pdbx_strand_id
1 'polypeptide(L)' 'MLRHLLGVARGRGDTGASLETGRTEAFAPAVALDRKYGFGECSAFADDVVDDFSQCLTLAL' A
#
# COMPACT_ATOMS: atom_id res chain seq x y z
N MET A 1 -9.42 2.87 9.76
CA MET A 1 -9.20 3.89 8.72
C MET A 1 -8.98 3.28 7.34
N LEU A 2 -7.98 2.40 7.13
CA LEU A 2 -7.69 1.76 5.83
C LEU A 2 -8.94 1.22 5.10
N ARG A 3 -9.74 0.36 5.75
CA ARG A 3 -10.99 -0.17 5.18
C ARG A 3 -11.96 0.92 4.70
N HIS A 4 -12.02 2.07 5.39
CA HIS A 4 -12.86 3.19 4.98
C HIS A 4 -12.33 3.83 3.71
N LEU A 5 -11.01 4.06 3.61
CA LEU A 5 -10.38 4.60 2.41
C LEU A 5 -10.58 3.69 1.19
N LEU A 6 -10.42 2.37 1.36
CA LEU A 6 -10.71 1.40 0.29
C LEU A 6 -12.18 1.44 -0.15
N GLY A 7 -13.11 1.65 0.79
CA GLY A 7 -14.53 1.83 0.49
C GLY A 7 -14.80 3.10 -0.31
N VAL A 8 -14.14 4.21 0.03
CA VAL A 8 -14.23 5.47 -0.72
C VAL A 8 -13.68 5.30 -2.14
N ALA A 9 -12.51 4.67 -2.30
CA ALA A 9 -11.89 4.45 -3.60
C ALA A 9 -12.78 3.59 -4.52
N ARG A 10 -13.32 2.48 -4.00
CA ARG A 10 -14.31 1.67 -4.72
C ARG A 10 -15.57 2.46 -5.09
N GLY A 11 -16.07 3.29 -4.17
CA GLY A 11 -17.23 4.14 -4.43
C GLY A 11 -17.00 5.20 -5.52
N ARG A 12 -15.75 5.58 -5.77
CA ARG A 12 -15.35 6.48 -6.86
C ARG A 12 -15.11 5.77 -8.19
N GLY A 13 -15.02 4.45 -8.19
CA GLY A 13 -14.66 3.65 -9.36
C GLY A 13 -13.15 3.56 -9.61
N ASP A 14 -12.32 3.82 -8.58
CA ASP A 14 -10.88 3.64 -8.67
C ASP A 14 -10.55 2.15 -8.88
N THR A 15 -9.57 1.85 -9.73
CA THR A 15 -9.19 0.48 -10.11
C THR A 15 -8.09 -0.10 -9.23
N GLY A 16 -7.49 0.73 -8.37
CA GLY A 16 -6.42 0.31 -7.48
C GLY A 16 -6.10 1.35 -6.42
N ALA A 17 -5.39 0.91 -5.39
CA ALA A 17 -4.79 1.75 -4.36
C ALA A 17 -3.33 1.34 -4.17
N SER A 18 -2.43 2.32 -4.16
CA SER A 18 -1.01 2.10 -3.89
C SER A 18 -0.56 2.96 -2.71
N LEU A 19 0.41 2.45 -1.95
CA LEU A 19 1.01 3.14 -0.81
C LEU A 19 2.51 2.88 -0.76
N GLU A 20 3.24 3.84 -0.19
CA GLU A 20 4.62 3.69 0.22
C GLU A 20 4.65 3.42 1.73
N THR A 21 5.54 2.53 2.16
CA THR A 21 5.76 2.23 3.57
C THR A 21 7.19 1.76 3.79
N GLY A 22 7.66 1.82 5.03
CA GLY A 22 8.97 1.27 5.36
C GLY A 22 9.02 -0.26 5.23
N ARG A 23 10.22 -0.77 4.96
CA ARG A 23 10.51 -2.23 4.92
C ARG A 23 11.29 -2.75 6.12
N THR A 24 11.60 -1.89 7.09
CA THR A 24 12.28 -2.27 8.35
C THR A 24 11.31 -2.87 9.36
N GLU A 25 11.82 -3.52 10.41
CA GLU A 25 11.00 -4.20 11.43
C GLU A 25 9.98 -3.28 12.12
N ALA A 26 10.28 -1.99 12.25
CA ALA A 26 9.37 -1.01 12.83
C ALA A 26 8.03 -0.90 12.06
N PHE A 27 8.05 -1.19 10.75
CA PHE A 27 6.88 -1.15 9.88
C PHE A 27 6.21 -2.52 9.70
N ALA A 28 6.78 -3.61 10.24
CA ALA A 28 6.22 -4.95 10.10
C ALA A 28 4.74 -5.06 10.52
N PRO A 29 4.25 -4.39 11.59
CA PRO A 29 2.83 -4.40 11.93
C PRO A 29 1.94 -3.72 10.88
N ALA A 30 2.40 -2.63 10.28
CA ALA A 30 1.68 -1.92 9.22
C ALA A 30 1.65 -2.75 7.94
N VAL A 31 2.79 -3.28 7.52
CA VAL A 31 2.92 -4.15 6.34
C VAL A 31 2.03 -5.39 6.48
N ALA A 32 1.99 -6.01 7.66
CA ALA A 32 1.12 -7.15 7.91
C ALA A 32 -0.37 -6.80 7.80
N LEU A 33 -0.77 -5.60 8.25
CA LEU A 33 -2.14 -5.10 8.08
C LEU A 33 -2.47 -4.92 6.59
N ASP A 34 -1.60 -4.27 5.83
CA ASP A 34 -1.82 -4.02 4.40
C ASP A 34 -1.90 -5.33 3.62
N ARG A 35 -0.98 -6.27 3.87
CA ARG A 35 -0.98 -7.63 3.28
C ARG A 35 -2.28 -8.37 3.58
N LYS A 36 -2.85 -8.20 4.78
CA LYS A 36 -4.16 -8.79 5.16
C LYS A 36 -5.32 -8.25 4.32
N TYR A 37 -5.24 -7.00 3.83
CA TYR A 37 -6.22 -6.43 2.90
C TYR A 37 -5.94 -6.77 1.43
N GLY A 38 -4.86 -7.51 1.14
CA GLY A 38 -4.52 -7.99 -0.20
C GLY A 38 -3.49 -7.15 -0.93
N PHE A 39 -2.86 -6.18 -0.27
CA PHE A 39 -1.77 -5.41 -0.87
C PHE A 39 -0.57 -6.32 -1.17
N GLY A 40 -0.01 -6.20 -2.38
CA GLY A 40 1.20 -6.90 -2.82
C GLY A 40 2.33 -5.91 -3.15
N GLU A 41 3.57 -6.38 -3.19
CA GLU A 41 4.71 -5.55 -3.64
C GLU A 41 4.52 -5.04 -5.07
N CYS A 42 4.92 -3.79 -5.31
CA CYS A 42 4.97 -3.21 -6.64
C CYS A 42 6.23 -2.36 -6.82
N SER A 43 6.50 -1.99 -8.08
CA SER A 43 7.50 -0.96 -8.37
C SER A 43 7.12 0.37 -7.71
N ALA A 44 8.11 1.24 -7.55
CA ALA A 44 7.85 2.63 -7.17
C ALA A 44 6.80 3.25 -8.09
N PHE A 45 5.98 4.14 -7.54
CA PHE A 45 5.02 4.93 -8.28
C PHE A 45 5.24 6.41 -7.95
N ALA A 46 4.86 7.29 -8.89
CA ALA A 46 5.18 8.71 -8.83
C ALA A 46 6.71 8.97 -8.74
N ASP A 47 7.12 9.92 -7.90
CA ASP A 47 8.52 10.34 -7.72
C ASP A 47 9.21 9.64 -6.54
N ASP A 48 8.56 8.62 -5.94
CA ASP A 48 9.12 7.90 -4.81
C ASP A 48 10.28 6.99 -5.23
N VAL A 49 11.32 6.93 -4.39
CA VAL A 49 12.44 6.02 -4.57
C VAL A 49 12.24 4.83 -3.63
N VAL A 50 12.07 3.64 -4.19
CA VAL A 50 12.18 2.38 -3.44
C VAL A 50 13.66 2.14 -3.17
N ASP A 51 14.05 2.22 -1.91
CA ASP A 51 15.42 2.04 -1.43
C ASP A 51 15.51 0.92 -0.38
N ASP A 52 16.60 0.88 0.38
CA ASP A 52 16.81 -0.13 1.42
C ASP A 52 15.87 0.04 2.62
N PHE A 53 15.17 1.17 2.73
CA PHE A 53 14.30 1.53 3.85
C PHE A 53 12.82 1.64 3.44
N SER A 54 12.52 1.95 2.19
CA SER A 54 11.15 2.09 1.65
C SER A 54 10.73 0.92 0.76
N GLN A 55 9.43 0.67 0.66
CA GLN A 55 8.81 -0.25 -0.29
C GLN A 55 7.44 0.26 -0.70
N CYS A 56 7.03 -0.07 -1.92
CA CYS A 56 5.69 0.25 -2.41
C CYS A 56 4.83 -1.02 -2.43
N LEU A 57 3.57 -0.87 -1.99
CA LEU A 57 2.55 -1.90 -2.07
C LEU A 57 1.36 -1.40 -2.88
N THR A 58 0.72 -2.29 -3.63
CA THR A 58 -0.48 -2.00 -4.42
C THR A 58 -1.55 -3.07 -4.25
N LEU A 59 -2.81 -2.65 -4.33
CA LEU A 59 -4.00 -3.48 -4.31
C LEU A 59 -4.90 -3.09 -5.49
N ALA A 60 -5.26 -4.06 -6.33
CA ALA A 60 -6.35 -3.89 -7.29
C ALA A 60 -7.70 -3.91 -6.56
N LEU A 61 -8.59 -2.96 -6.87
CA LEU A 61 -9.82 -2.71 -6.10
C LEU A 61 -11.08 -3.34 -6.65
#